data_AF-A0A1V5XPU8-F1
#
_entry.id   AF-A0A1V5XPU8-F1
#
_cell.length_a   1.000
_cell.length_b   1.000
_cell.length_c   1.000
_cell.angle_alpha   90.00
_cell.angle_beta   90.00
_cell.angle_gamma   90.00
#
_symmetry.space_group_name_H-M   'P 1'
#
loop_
_entity.id
_entity.type
_entity.pdbx_description
1 polymer ?
#
loop_
_entity_poly.entity_id
_entity_poly.type
_entity_poly.pdbx_seq_one_letter_code
_entity_poly.pdbx_strand_id
1 'polypeptide(L)'
;MPHPAPTPPPQKTDSTASAQNKPHILKRYGFVLAIGSALPVLIVVAYFLVAKSDAQCARETACEQAGLCSASFHTCVAAKDADCAKSQNCIEYGECSSRQGKCIVAGDADCASLCKSTDRCVARDGVCVCDPSKAACCLQVGKCGVDEKGWCSTYTEQGCQQSVACRRDGLCSLSEKKDRCIASRDEHCTQSEVCKTEGRCQVRDGGCIGLNCADSEDCKVKGRCVQRDGRCVAASEADCRSSVWCIKLGRCKLEAGQCRASEQGCKASENCKSDSQCYLSTDGEACVTKPGSDR
;
A
#
# COMPACT_ATOMS: atom_id res chain seq x y z
N MET A 1 -40.71 7.23 29.74
CA MET A 1 -41.18 6.47 28.57
C MET A 1 -39.98 5.69 28.04
N PRO A 2 -39.99 4.35 28.07
CA PRO A 2 -38.84 3.55 27.64
C PRO A 2 -38.71 3.58 26.11
N HIS A 3 -37.50 3.84 25.62
CA HIS A 3 -37.16 3.77 24.20
C HIS A 3 -37.16 2.32 23.71
N PRO A 4 -37.69 2.03 22.51
CA PRO A 4 -37.63 0.69 21.93
C PRO A 4 -36.19 0.32 21.56
N ALA A 5 -35.82 -0.92 21.86
CA ALA A 5 -34.53 -1.50 21.52
C ALA A 5 -34.32 -1.58 19.99
N PRO A 6 -33.09 -1.40 19.50
CA PRO A 6 -32.79 -1.48 18.07
C PRO A 6 -32.90 -2.93 17.57
N THR A 7 -33.59 -3.09 16.45
CA THR A 7 -33.71 -4.36 15.72
C THR A 7 -32.38 -4.77 15.07
N PRO A 8 -32.00 -6.06 15.12
CA PRO A 8 -30.77 -6.54 14.50
C PRO A 8 -30.85 -6.49 12.96
N PRO A 9 -29.71 -6.29 12.27
CA PRO A 9 -29.65 -6.28 10.81
C PRO A 9 -29.88 -7.69 10.22
N PRO A 10 -30.38 -7.78 8.98
CA PRO A 10 -30.68 -9.05 8.32
C PRO A 10 -29.39 -9.83 8.04
N GLN A 11 -29.37 -11.10 8.45
CA GLN A 11 -28.30 -12.05 8.13
C GLN A 11 -28.34 -12.38 6.63
N LYS A 12 -27.24 -12.11 5.93
CA LYS A 12 -27.02 -12.62 4.57
C LYS A 12 -26.66 -14.10 4.66
N THR A 13 -27.54 -14.96 4.15
CA THR A 13 -27.27 -16.37 3.93
C THR A 13 -26.43 -16.50 2.65
N ASP A 14 -25.15 -16.81 2.79
CA ASP A 14 -24.29 -17.16 1.66
C ASP A 14 -24.66 -18.56 1.16
N SER A 15 -25.33 -18.58 0.01
CA SER A 15 -25.65 -19.77 -0.76
C SER A 15 -24.39 -20.40 -1.32
N THR A 16 -24.00 -21.56 -0.78
CA THR A 16 -23.00 -22.46 -1.32
C THR A 16 -23.49 -23.08 -2.64
N ALA A 17 -23.06 -22.52 -3.77
CA ALA A 17 -23.30 -23.11 -5.08
C ALA A 17 -22.38 -24.32 -5.29
N SER A 18 -22.96 -25.50 -5.14
CA SER A 18 -22.42 -26.81 -5.45
C SER A 18 -22.16 -26.94 -6.95
N ALA A 19 -20.90 -27.10 -7.36
CA ALA A 19 -20.52 -27.41 -8.72
C ALA A 19 -20.74 -28.91 -9.00
N GLN A 20 -21.68 -29.19 -9.89
CA GLN A 20 -22.13 -30.53 -10.27
C GLN A 20 -21.09 -31.25 -11.13
N ASN A 21 -20.78 -32.47 -10.70
CA ASN A 21 -20.11 -33.54 -11.44
C ASN A 21 -20.81 -33.80 -12.79
N LYS A 22 -20.04 -33.79 -13.89
CA LYS A 22 -20.48 -34.26 -15.21
C LYS A 22 -19.82 -35.60 -15.54
N PRO A 23 -20.57 -36.69 -15.75
CA PRO A 23 -20.01 -37.96 -16.18
C PRO A 23 -19.79 -37.94 -17.70
N HIS A 24 -18.55 -38.03 -18.15
CA HIS A 24 -18.25 -38.22 -19.57
C HIS A 24 -18.22 -39.71 -19.94
N ILE A 25 -19.11 -40.00 -20.88
CA ILE A 25 -19.42 -41.23 -21.59
C ILE A 25 -18.17 -41.94 -22.13
N LEU A 26 -18.01 -43.19 -21.69
CA LEU A 26 -17.17 -44.21 -22.32
C LEU A 26 -17.75 -44.58 -23.70
N LYS A 27 -17.05 -44.20 -24.78
CA LYS A 27 -17.22 -44.83 -26.09
C LYS A 27 -15.97 -45.64 -26.45
N ARG A 28 -16.20 -46.95 -26.47
CA ARG A 28 -15.46 -48.02 -27.14
C ARG A 28 -14.55 -47.56 -28.28
N TYR A 29 -13.25 -47.80 -28.14
CA TYR A 29 -12.37 -48.10 -29.27
C TYR A 29 -11.66 -49.42 -28.97
N GLY A 30 -12.05 -50.44 -29.73
CA GLY A 30 -11.42 -51.75 -29.72
C GLY A 30 -10.17 -51.73 -30.61
N PHE A 31 -9.07 -52.19 -30.04
CA PHE A 31 -8.19 -53.19 -30.62
C PHE A 31 -7.63 -52.94 -32.02
N VAL A 32 -6.44 -52.31 -32.09
CA VAL A 32 -5.42 -52.62 -33.12
C VAL A 32 -4.05 -52.69 -32.43
N LEU A 33 -3.57 -53.93 -32.24
CA LEU A 33 -2.19 -54.45 -32.32
C LEU A 33 -1.05 -53.46 -32.00
N ALA A 34 -0.40 -53.58 -30.84
CA ALA A 34 0.74 -54.49 -30.59
C ALA A 34 2.03 -54.06 -31.32
N ILE A 35 3.08 -53.82 -30.52
CA ILE A 35 4.49 -53.61 -30.90
C ILE A 35 4.84 -52.26 -31.56
N GLY A 36 4.63 -51.14 -30.85
CA GLY A 36 5.17 -49.82 -31.26
C GLY A 36 5.04 -48.68 -30.25
N SER A 37 4.59 -48.94 -29.02
CA SER A 37 3.99 -47.93 -28.13
C SER A 37 4.74 -47.65 -26.82
N ALA A 38 5.94 -48.19 -26.60
CA ALA A 38 6.74 -47.89 -25.40
C ALA A 38 7.53 -46.56 -25.51
N LEU A 39 7.97 -46.18 -26.73
CA LEU A 39 8.73 -44.95 -26.95
C LEU A 39 7.97 -43.64 -26.63
N PRO A 40 6.70 -43.44 -27.03
CA PRO A 40 6.01 -42.18 -26.70
C PRO A 40 5.71 -42.04 -25.21
N VAL A 41 5.53 -43.13 -24.47
CA VAL A 41 5.32 -43.10 -23.02
C VAL A 41 6.61 -42.71 -22.29
N LEU A 42 7.77 -43.23 -22.72
CA LEU A 42 9.07 -42.85 -22.15
C LEU A 42 9.44 -41.39 -22.44
N ILE A 43 9.07 -40.86 -23.61
CA ILE A 43 9.31 -39.45 -23.95
C ILE A 43 8.43 -38.51 -23.11
N VAL A 44 7.16 -38.86 -22.86
CA VAL A 44 6.28 -38.08 -21.98
C VAL A 44 6.81 -38.08 -20.54
N VAL A 45 7.27 -39.24 -20.02
CA VAL A 45 7.88 -39.32 -18.68
C VAL A 45 9.17 -38.49 -18.57
N ALA A 46 10.01 -38.46 -19.62
CA ALA A 46 11.23 -37.64 -19.63
C ALA A 46 10.94 -36.13 -19.65
N TYR A 47 9.88 -35.69 -20.32
CA TYR A 47 9.49 -34.26 -20.38
C TYR A 47 8.97 -33.72 -19.04
N PHE A 48 8.37 -34.58 -18.20
CA PHE A 48 7.92 -34.21 -16.85
C PHE A 48 9.05 -34.23 -15.79
N LEU A 49 10.23 -34.77 -16.11
CA LEU A 49 11.37 -34.87 -15.19
C LEU A 49 12.42 -33.77 -15.39
N VAL A 50 12.07 -32.65 -16.02
CA VAL A 50 12.98 -31.49 -16.06
C VAL A 50 13.03 -30.88 -14.66
N ALA A 51 14.08 -31.17 -13.92
CA ALA A 51 14.37 -30.51 -12.64
C ALA A 51 14.57 -29.01 -12.89
N LYS A 52 13.84 -28.16 -12.16
CA LYS A 52 14.14 -26.73 -12.15
C LYS A 52 15.55 -26.52 -11.61
N SER A 53 16.28 -25.55 -12.16
CA SER A 53 17.55 -25.08 -11.61
C SER A 53 17.35 -23.80 -10.79
N ASP A 54 18.27 -23.51 -9.88
CA ASP A 54 18.28 -22.24 -9.12
C ASP A 54 18.23 -21.02 -10.06
N ALA A 55 18.89 -21.09 -11.22
CA ALA A 55 18.86 -20.02 -12.21
C ALA A 55 17.48 -19.82 -12.86
N GLN A 56 16.64 -20.87 -12.91
CA GLN A 56 15.25 -20.73 -13.35
C GLN A 56 14.41 -20.12 -12.23
N CYS A 57 14.53 -20.63 -11.00
CA CYS A 57 13.82 -20.10 -9.83
C CYS A 57 14.13 -18.62 -9.56
N ALA A 58 15.40 -18.21 -9.71
CA ALA A 58 15.84 -16.83 -9.52
C ALA A 58 15.22 -15.82 -10.52
N ARG A 59 14.68 -16.28 -11.65
CA ARG A 59 14.01 -15.43 -12.65
C ARG A 59 12.50 -15.37 -12.48
N GLU A 60 11.94 -16.15 -11.57
CA GLU A 60 10.50 -16.14 -11.31
C GLU A 60 10.14 -14.98 -10.38
N THR A 61 8.96 -14.38 -10.60
CA THR A 61 8.41 -13.35 -9.71
C THR A 61 8.27 -13.82 -8.27
N ALA A 62 8.07 -15.13 -8.06
CA ALA A 62 8.02 -15.74 -6.73
C ALA A 62 9.35 -15.63 -5.97
N CYS A 63 10.50 -15.61 -6.65
CA CYS A 63 11.79 -15.34 -6.00
C CYS A 63 11.86 -13.88 -5.51
N GLU A 64 11.48 -12.91 -6.37
CA GLU A 64 11.49 -11.49 -5.99
C GLU A 64 10.47 -11.17 -4.89
N GLN A 65 9.26 -11.73 -4.95
CA GLN A 65 8.20 -11.42 -3.99
C GLN A 65 8.35 -12.20 -2.68
N ALA A 66 8.54 -13.52 -2.77
CA ALA A 66 8.45 -14.44 -1.63
C ALA A 66 9.77 -15.16 -1.30
N GLY A 67 10.88 -14.83 -1.97
CA GLY A 67 12.19 -15.42 -1.69
C GLY A 67 12.30 -16.90 -2.09
N LEU A 68 11.44 -17.41 -2.98
CA LEU A 68 11.49 -18.79 -3.47
C LEU A 68 12.52 -18.94 -4.60
N CYS A 69 13.79 -18.77 -4.29
CA CYS A 69 14.86 -18.62 -5.28
C CYS A 69 15.69 -19.88 -5.56
N SER A 70 15.55 -20.95 -4.76
CA SER A 70 16.32 -22.20 -4.90
C SER A 70 15.46 -23.37 -5.34
N ALA A 71 15.99 -24.25 -6.18
CA ALA A 71 15.27 -25.40 -6.68
C ALA A 71 15.34 -26.60 -5.72
N SER A 72 14.19 -27.22 -5.46
CA SER A 72 14.06 -28.45 -4.70
C SER A 72 12.94 -29.31 -5.27
N PHE A 73 13.27 -30.52 -5.74
CA PHE A 73 12.33 -31.50 -6.30
C PHE A 73 11.25 -30.89 -7.22
N HIS A 74 11.69 -30.22 -8.29
CA HIS A 74 10.85 -29.52 -9.30
C HIS A 74 10.10 -28.27 -8.82
N THR A 75 10.25 -27.87 -7.57
CA THR A 75 9.64 -26.65 -7.01
C THR A 75 10.70 -25.62 -6.66
N CYS A 76 10.31 -24.34 -6.64
CA CYS A 76 11.17 -23.29 -6.13
C CYS A 76 10.81 -23.06 -4.65
N VAL A 77 11.83 -23.00 -3.81
CA VAL A 77 11.74 -22.89 -2.36
C VAL A 77 12.74 -21.86 -1.86
N ALA A 78 12.51 -21.32 -0.67
CA ALA A 78 13.53 -20.59 0.07
C ALA A 78 14.42 -21.60 0.78
N ALA A 79 15.56 -21.97 0.19
CA ALA A 79 16.46 -22.98 0.76
C ALA A 79 17.44 -22.38 1.79
N LYS A 80 17.66 -21.07 1.73
CA LYS A 80 18.60 -20.33 2.57
C LYS A 80 18.08 -18.92 2.83
N ASP A 81 18.54 -18.30 3.92
CA ASP A 81 18.14 -16.93 4.30
C ASP A 81 18.47 -15.91 3.20
N ALA A 82 19.53 -16.15 2.41
CA ALA A 82 19.89 -15.30 1.28
C ALA A 82 18.81 -15.22 0.18
N ASP A 83 17.95 -16.24 0.07
CA ASP A 83 16.81 -16.22 -0.85
C ASP A 83 15.71 -15.28 -0.32
N CYS A 84 15.48 -15.30 0.99
CA CYS A 84 14.50 -14.46 1.67
C CYS A 84 14.93 -13.00 1.81
N ALA A 85 16.21 -12.74 2.10
CA ALA A 85 16.73 -11.43 2.47
C ALA A 85 16.54 -10.33 1.41
N LYS A 86 16.36 -10.69 0.14
CA LYS A 86 16.12 -9.75 -0.96
C LYS A 86 14.67 -9.68 -1.41
N SER A 87 13.80 -10.50 -0.82
CA SER A 87 12.40 -10.57 -1.20
C SER A 87 11.63 -9.34 -0.74
N GLN A 88 10.57 -8.98 -1.47
CA GLN A 88 9.64 -7.95 -1.02
C GLN A 88 9.00 -8.32 0.32
N ASN A 89 8.73 -9.61 0.57
CA ASN A 89 8.20 -10.04 1.86
C ASN A 89 9.16 -9.76 3.03
N CYS A 90 10.46 -9.91 2.85
CA CYS A 90 11.44 -9.50 3.87
C CYS A 90 11.46 -7.98 4.10
N ILE A 91 11.22 -7.19 3.05
CA ILE A 91 11.18 -5.71 3.14
C ILE A 91 9.88 -5.23 3.80
N GLU A 92 8.74 -5.82 3.42
CA GLU A 92 7.40 -5.36 3.81
C GLU A 92 6.85 -6.06 5.07
N TYR A 93 7.20 -7.32 5.30
CA TYR A 93 6.68 -8.12 6.43
C TYR A 93 7.77 -8.68 7.37
N GLY A 94 9.05 -8.57 7.00
CA GLY A 94 10.16 -9.08 7.80
C GLY A 94 10.34 -10.59 7.69
N GLU A 95 9.80 -11.24 6.67
CA GLU A 95 10.01 -12.67 6.41
C GLU A 95 11.41 -12.90 5.80
N CYS A 96 12.46 -12.71 6.59
CA CYS A 96 13.84 -12.69 6.09
C CYS A 96 14.63 -13.99 6.33
N SER A 97 14.07 -14.94 7.07
CA SER A 97 14.74 -16.21 7.41
C SER A 97 14.06 -17.41 6.74
N SER A 98 14.86 -18.35 6.24
CA SER A 98 14.37 -19.58 5.61
C SER A 98 14.08 -20.67 6.63
N ARG A 99 12.87 -21.26 6.56
CA ARG A 99 12.50 -22.45 7.32
C ARG A 99 11.55 -23.33 6.52
N GLN A 100 11.91 -24.60 6.35
CA GLN A 100 11.10 -25.61 5.64
C GLN A 100 10.70 -25.16 4.21
N GLY A 101 11.62 -24.51 3.50
CA GLY A 101 11.41 -24.06 2.13
C GLY A 101 10.58 -22.79 1.99
N LYS A 102 10.25 -22.09 3.09
CA LYS A 102 9.51 -20.82 3.10
C LYS A 102 10.31 -19.74 3.82
N CYS A 103 10.02 -18.48 3.50
CA CYS A 103 10.47 -17.34 4.26
C CYS A 103 9.53 -17.08 5.44
N ILE A 104 10.09 -16.82 6.61
CA ILE A 104 9.37 -16.55 7.85
C ILE A 104 10.11 -15.47 8.66
N VAL A 105 9.42 -14.91 9.65
CA VAL A 105 10.05 -14.16 10.73
C VAL A 105 10.55 -15.17 11.77
N ALA A 106 11.85 -15.47 11.79
CA ALA A 106 12.48 -16.38 12.74
C ALA A 106 12.97 -15.68 14.02
N GLY A 107 13.29 -14.39 13.95
CA GLY A 107 13.74 -13.62 15.12
C GLY A 107 13.79 -12.11 14.88
N ASP A 108 14.15 -11.35 15.92
CA ASP A 108 14.16 -9.88 15.90
C ASP A 108 15.04 -9.28 14.80
N ALA A 109 16.10 -10.00 14.40
CA ALA A 109 16.97 -9.60 13.31
C ALA A 109 16.22 -9.45 11.97
N ASP A 110 15.20 -10.28 11.75
CA ASP A 110 14.38 -10.22 10.54
C ASP A 110 13.48 -8.97 10.51
N CYS A 111 13.16 -8.42 11.68
CA CYS A 111 12.33 -7.22 11.82
C CYS A 111 13.12 -5.91 11.68
N ALA A 112 14.45 -5.97 11.56
CA ALA A 112 15.30 -4.79 11.47
C ALA A 112 15.07 -3.98 10.18
N SER A 113 14.72 -4.66 9.07
CA SER A 113 14.45 -4.04 7.77
C SER A 113 13.19 -3.15 7.79
N LEU A 114 12.10 -3.64 8.39
CA LEU A 114 10.84 -2.89 8.54
C LEU A 114 11.02 -1.67 9.43
N CYS A 115 11.78 -1.86 10.51
CA CYS A 115 11.80 -0.93 11.62
C CYS A 115 13.08 -0.07 11.63
N LYS A 116 13.72 0.12 10.46
CA LYS A 116 14.89 0.99 10.27
C LYS A 116 14.73 2.40 10.85
N SER A 117 13.50 2.91 10.91
CA SER A 117 13.22 4.25 11.47
C SER A 117 12.98 4.25 12.98
N THR A 118 12.81 3.08 13.61
CA THR A 118 12.37 2.98 15.00
C THR A 118 13.24 2.07 15.89
N ASP A 119 14.00 1.10 15.38
CA ASP A 119 14.79 0.09 16.15
C ASP A 119 13.96 -0.62 17.25
N ARG A 120 12.66 -0.81 16.98
CA ARG A 120 11.64 -1.07 18.00
C ARG A 120 10.70 -2.22 17.69
N CYS A 121 11.10 -3.16 16.83
CA CYS A 121 10.30 -4.32 16.48
C CYS A 121 10.95 -5.61 16.96
N VAL A 122 10.12 -6.54 17.40
CA VAL A 122 10.48 -7.87 17.88
C VAL A 122 9.66 -8.90 17.11
N ALA A 123 10.24 -10.06 16.87
CA ALA A 123 9.55 -11.18 16.29
C ALA A 123 8.66 -11.84 17.36
N ARG A 124 7.35 -11.94 17.08
CA ARG A 124 6.41 -12.65 17.94
C ARG A 124 5.44 -13.44 17.08
N ASP A 125 5.30 -14.73 17.38
CA ASP A 125 4.38 -15.64 16.67
C ASP A 125 4.54 -15.64 15.14
N GLY A 126 5.79 -15.48 14.66
CA GLY A 126 6.10 -15.48 13.23
C GLY A 126 5.77 -14.18 12.49
N VAL A 127 5.43 -13.12 13.21
CA VAL A 127 5.21 -11.77 12.64
C VAL A 127 6.08 -10.75 13.36
N CYS A 128 6.51 -9.72 12.63
CA CYS A 128 7.17 -8.57 13.22
C CYS A 128 6.13 -7.69 13.91
N VAL A 129 6.22 -7.62 15.24
CA VAL A 129 5.38 -6.74 16.05
C VAL A 129 6.24 -5.66 16.69
N CYS A 130 5.60 -4.55 17.01
CA CYS A 130 6.19 -3.52 17.84
C CYS A 130 6.56 -4.09 19.22
N ASP A 131 7.76 -3.80 19.70
CA ASP A 131 8.15 -4.10 21.08
C ASP A 131 7.29 -3.26 22.04
N PRO A 132 6.45 -3.89 22.87
CA PRO A 132 5.58 -3.19 23.81
C PRO A 132 6.35 -2.36 24.83
N SER A 133 7.58 -2.76 25.16
CA SER A 133 8.43 -2.00 26.09
C SER A 133 8.90 -0.67 25.50
N LYS A 134 8.76 -0.48 24.18
CA LYS A 134 9.18 0.71 23.46
C LYS A 134 7.98 1.43 22.85
N ALA A 135 7.32 2.24 23.69
CA ALA A 135 6.08 2.98 23.43
C ALA A 135 5.95 3.70 22.06
N ALA A 136 7.05 4.06 21.39
CA ALA A 136 7.00 4.82 20.13
C ALA A 136 6.40 4.06 18.94
N CYS A 137 6.40 2.73 18.95
CA CYS A 137 5.91 1.96 17.81
C CYS A 137 4.36 1.94 17.74
N CYS A 138 3.72 1.93 18.92
CA CYS A 138 2.27 2.12 19.07
C CYS A 138 1.79 3.53 18.63
N LEU A 139 2.68 4.54 18.64
CA LEU A 139 2.35 5.92 18.23
C LEU A 139 2.13 6.08 16.72
N GLN A 140 2.76 5.25 15.86
CA GLN A 140 2.67 5.37 14.41
C GLN A 140 1.31 4.92 13.85
N VAL A 141 0.74 3.86 14.42
CA VAL A 141 -0.56 3.29 14.00
C VAL A 141 -1.76 3.94 14.72
N GLY A 142 -1.50 4.97 15.53
CA GLY A 142 -2.52 5.62 16.35
C GLY A 142 -3.03 4.78 17.53
N LYS A 143 -2.56 3.54 17.71
CA LYS A 143 -2.92 2.65 18.82
C LYS A 143 -1.95 2.85 19.97
N CYS A 144 -2.16 3.87 20.78
CA CYS A 144 -1.10 4.42 21.65
C CYS A 144 -1.11 3.89 23.09
N GLY A 145 -1.52 2.63 23.26
CA GLY A 145 -1.41 1.88 24.51
C GLY A 145 -0.91 0.47 24.20
N VAL A 146 -0.35 -0.20 25.20
CA VAL A 146 -0.04 -1.63 25.13
C VAL A 146 -0.96 -2.34 26.11
N ASP A 147 -1.68 -3.37 25.67
CA ASP A 147 -2.41 -4.20 26.63
C ASP A 147 -1.47 -5.04 27.49
N GLU A 148 -2.03 -5.74 28.47
CA GLU A 148 -1.32 -6.69 29.34
C GLU A 148 -0.61 -7.80 28.56
N LYS A 149 -0.99 -8.03 27.29
CA LYS A 149 -0.43 -9.06 26.41
C LYS A 149 0.67 -8.51 25.48
N GLY A 150 1.01 -7.23 25.57
CA GLY A 150 2.04 -6.63 24.74
C GLY A 150 1.57 -6.24 23.34
N TRP A 151 0.26 -6.23 23.07
CA TRP A 151 -0.30 -5.76 21.81
C TRP A 151 -0.60 -4.29 21.89
N CYS A 152 -0.40 -3.54 20.79
CA CYS A 152 -0.90 -2.17 20.74
C CYS A 152 -2.43 -2.19 20.85
N SER A 153 -2.91 -1.79 22.03
CA SER A 153 -4.31 -1.80 22.41
C SER A 153 -4.84 -0.37 22.58
N THR A 154 -6.14 -0.29 22.85
CA THR A 154 -6.98 0.87 22.58
C THR A 154 -6.68 2.05 23.49
N TYR A 155 -6.16 3.10 22.86
CA TYR A 155 -6.47 4.51 23.01
C TYR A 155 -6.80 5.01 24.43
N THR A 156 -5.78 5.23 25.26
CA THR A 156 -5.96 6.24 26.32
C THR A 156 -5.99 7.63 25.68
N GLU A 157 -6.64 8.59 26.33
CA GLU A 157 -6.62 10.00 25.87
C GLU A 157 -5.18 10.50 25.70
N GLN A 158 -4.31 10.19 26.67
CA GLN A 158 -2.88 10.51 26.61
C GLN A 158 -2.20 9.87 25.40
N GLY A 159 -2.57 8.63 25.06
CA GLY A 159 -2.09 7.94 23.88
C GLY A 159 -2.45 8.70 22.60
N CYS A 160 -3.71 9.12 22.44
CA CYS A 160 -4.11 9.90 21.27
C CYS A 160 -3.31 11.19 21.15
N GLN A 161 -3.09 11.92 22.24
CA GLN A 161 -2.34 13.19 22.25
C GLN A 161 -0.86 13.03 21.88
N GLN A 162 -0.25 11.89 22.18
CA GLN A 162 1.17 11.61 21.87
C GLN A 162 1.36 10.98 20.49
N SER A 163 0.28 10.58 19.83
CA SER A 163 0.32 9.82 18.57
C SER A 163 0.88 10.60 17.38
N VAL A 164 1.42 9.88 16.40
CA VAL A 164 1.76 10.47 15.10
C VAL A 164 0.50 10.96 14.40
N ALA A 165 -0.63 10.27 14.56
CA ALA A 165 -1.92 10.68 14.01
C ALA A 165 -2.40 12.03 14.59
N CYS A 166 -2.12 12.32 15.86
CA CYS A 166 -2.39 13.63 16.45
C CYS A 166 -1.51 14.72 15.82
N ARG A 167 -0.18 14.53 15.81
CA ARG A 167 0.74 15.52 15.22
C ARG A 167 0.51 15.75 13.73
N ARG A 168 0.28 14.69 12.98
CA ARG A 168 0.12 14.76 11.52
C ARG A 168 -1.29 15.15 11.12
N ASP A 169 -2.30 14.48 11.66
CA ASP A 169 -3.69 14.54 11.17
C ASP A 169 -4.66 15.24 12.14
N GLY A 170 -4.20 15.69 13.31
CA GLY A 170 -5.03 16.34 14.33
C GLY A 170 -5.94 15.38 15.10
N LEU A 171 -5.71 14.07 15.03
CA LEU A 171 -6.53 13.06 15.71
C LEU A 171 -6.05 12.85 17.16
N CYS A 172 -6.29 13.85 18.01
CA CYS A 172 -5.68 13.92 19.35
C CYS A 172 -6.56 13.48 20.53
N SER A 173 -7.82 13.12 20.32
CA SER A 173 -8.71 12.66 21.41
C SER A 173 -9.31 11.29 21.17
N LEU A 174 -9.51 10.53 22.25
CA LEU A 174 -10.19 9.26 22.23
C LEU A 174 -11.70 9.45 21.99
N SER A 175 -12.25 8.73 21.01
CA SER A 175 -13.69 8.59 20.86
C SER A 175 -14.22 7.36 21.60
N GLU A 176 -14.96 7.56 22.69
CA GLU A 176 -15.61 6.46 23.43
C GLU A 176 -16.54 5.61 22.56
N LYS A 177 -17.14 6.19 21.51
CA LYS A 177 -18.10 5.52 20.62
C LYS A 177 -17.45 4.77 19.47
N LYS A 178 -16.31 5.27 18.96
CA LYS A 178 -15.68 4.77 17.73
C LYS A 178 -14.42 3.95 18.00
N ASP A 179 -14.01 3.83 19.27
CA ASP A 179 -12.80 3.14 19.70
C ASP A 179 -11.59 3.50 18.82
N ARG A 180 -11.36 4.81 18.67
CA ARG A 180 -10.29 5.38 17.85
C ARG A 180 -10.00 6.83 18.23
N CYS A 181 -8.82 7.31 17.87
CA CYS A 181 -8.50 8.73 17.97
C CYS A 181 -9.25 9.55 16.91
N ILE A 182 -9.76 10.71 17.33
CA ILE A 182 -10.52 11.67 16.54
C ILE A 182 -10.01 13.09 16.82
N ALA A 183 -10.31 14.02 15.90
CA ALA A 183 -10.22 15.44 16.18
C ALA A 183 -11.53 15.86 16.87
N SER A 184 -11.47 16.19 18.16
CA SER A 184 -12.64 16.59 18.98
C SER A 184 -12.85 18.11 19.05
N ARG A 185 -11.83 18.90 18.72
CA ARG A 185 -11.83 20.37 18.75
C ARG A 185 -10.84 20.94 17.73
N ASP A 186 -11.09 22.17 17.29
CA ASP A 186 -10.30 22.83 16.23
C ASP A 186 -8.82 22.97 16.59
N GLU A 187 -8.49 23.11 17.87
CA GLU A 187 -7.10 23.20 18.34
C GLU A 187 -6.26 21.99 17.95
N HIS A 188 -6.86 20.80 17.87
CA HIS A 188 -6.15 19.61 17.42
C HIS A 188 -5.81 19.70 15.94
N CYS A 189 -6.71 20.26 15.14
CA CYS A 189 -6.47 20.48 13.73
C CYS A 189 -5.47 21.61 13.51
N THR A 190 -5.62 22.77 14.17
CA THR A 190 -4.74 23.93 13.96
C THR A 190 -3.27 23.66 14.35
N GLN A 191 -3.02 22.77 15.30
CA GLN A 191 -1.66 22.38 15.71
C GLN A 191 -1.05 21.29 14.81
N SER A 192 -1.84 20.65 13.96
CA SER A 192 -1.42 19.52 13.13
C SER A 192 -0.68 19.91 11.85
N GLU A 193 0.14 19.02 11.32
CA GLU A 193 0.79 19.19 10.01
C GLU A 193 -0.20 19.25 8.85
N VAL A 194 -1.34 18.55 8.94
CA VAL A 194 -2.38 18.57 7.92
C VAL A 194 -3.05 19.95 7.81
N CYS A 195 -3.13 20.71 8.90
CA CYS A 195 -3.54 22.11 8.81
C CYS A 195 -2.47 22.97 8.10
N LYS A 196 -1.20 22.83 8.49
CA LYS A 196 -0.10 23.62 7.91
C LYS A 196 0.09 23.36 6.40
N THR A 197 -0.05 22.10 5.98
CA THR A 197 0.24 21.67 4.61
C THR A 197 -1.01 21.62 3.72
N GLU A 198 -2.14 21.14 4.23
CA GLU A 198 -3.39 20.96 3.45
C GLU A 198 -4.47 21.99 3.79
N GLY A 199 -4.24 22.91 4.75
CA GLY A 199 -5.25 23.89 5.20
C GLY A 199 -6.40 23.29 6.00
N ARG A 200 -6.29 22.02 6.43
CA ARG A 200 -7.33 21.30 7.17
C ARG A 200 -7.32 21.63 8.66
N CYS A 201 -7.81 22.81 9.01
CA CYS A 201 -7.64 23.41 10.33
C CYS A 201 -8.89 23.37 11.23
N GLN A 202 -10.00 22.77 10.79
CA GLN A 202 -11.25 22.72 11.57
C GLN A 202 -11.80 21.31 11.71
N VAL A 203 -12.54 21.04 12.77
CA VAL A 203 -13.12 19.72 13.04
C VAL A 203 -14.47 19.53 12.36
N ARG A 204 -14.63 18.38 11.70
CA ARG A 204 -15.92 17.84 11.28
C ARG A 204 -15.92 16.32 11.31
N ASP A 205 -16.99 15.73 11.87
CA ASP A 205 -17.20 14.27 11.96
C ASP A 205 -16.05 13.47 12.62
N GLY A 206 -15.28 14.13 13.49
CA GLY A 206 -14.13 13.55 14.18
C GLY A 206 -12.83 13.57 13.37
N GLY A 207 -12.76 14.37 12.30
CA GLY A 207 -11.52 14.59 11.53
C GLY A 207 -11.34 16.06 11.16
N CYS A 208 -10.15 16.39 10.67
CA CYS A 208 -9.84 17.76 10.24
C CYS A 208 -10.30 18.02 8.79
N ILE A 209 -10.90 19.18 8.53
CA ILE A 209 -11.36 19.66 7.23
C ILE A 209 -10.81 21.07 6.98
N GLY A 210 -10.67 21.45 5.71
CA GLY A 210 -10.18 22.78 5.34
C GLY A 210 -11.32 23.72 5.02
N LEU A 211 -11.48 24.82 5.78
CA LEU A 211 -12.41 25.91 5.44
C LEU A 211 -11.75 27.05 4.67
N ASN A 212 -10.44 27.26 4.85
CA ASN A 212 -9.72 28.37 4.22
C ASN A 212 -8.64 27.85 3.26
N CYS A 213 -9.09 27.25 2.15
CA CYS A 213 -8.20 26.64 1.16
C CYS A 213 -7.29 27.66 0.47
N ALA A 214 -7.71 28.92 0.34
CA ALA A 214 -6.97 29.97 -0.36
C ALA A 214 -5.59 30.26 0.27
N ASP A 215 -5.48 30.18 1.60
CA ASP A 215 -4.22 30.48 2.32
C ASP A 215 -3.30 29.26 2.47
N SER A 216 -3.77 28.06 2.08
CA SER A 216 -3.04 26.80 2.26
C SER A 216 -1.85 26.66 1.30
N GLU A 217 -0.83 25.90 1.74
CA GLU A 217 0.27 25.51 0.83
C GLU A 217 -0.24 24.66 -0.34
N ASP A 218 -1.28 23.84 -0.14
CA ASP A 218 -1.93 23.10 -1.24
C ASP A 218 -2.52 24.01 -2.33
N CYS A 219 -3.03 25.20 -1.97
CA CYS A 219 -3.43 26.21 -2.95
C CYS A 219 -2.23 26.80 -3.68
N LYS A 220 -1.21 27.29 -2.95
CA LYS A 220 -0.01 27.91 -3.55
C LYS A 220 0.76 26.93 -4.44
N VAL A 221 0.96 25.71 -3.96
CA VAL A 221 1.78 24.70 -4.63
C VAL A 221 0.99 23.95 -5.70
N LYS A 222 -0.24 23.50 -5.39
CA LYS A 222 -1.01 22.58 -6.24
C LYS A 222 -2.25 23.20 -6.89
N GLY A 223 -2.57 24.46 -6.60
CA GLY A 223 -3.76 25.14 -7.13
C GLY A 223 -5.07 24.72 -6.48
N ARG A 224 -5.03 24.06 -5.32
CA ARG A 224 -6.23 23.57 -4.62
C ARG A 224 -6.80 24.64 -3.69
N CYS A 225 -7.42 25.66 -4.28
CA CYS A 225 -7.78 26.89 -3.57
C CYS A 225 -9.23 26.98 -3.08
N VAL A 226 -10.11 26.04 -3.45
CA VAL A 226 -11.54 26.09 -3.12
C VAL A 226 -11.98 24.87 -2.32
N GLN A 227 -12.80 25.09 -1.29
CA GLN A 227 -13.35 24.01 -0.49
C GLN A 227 -14.51 23.31 -1.23
N ARG A 228 -14.44 21.99 -1.35
CA ARG A 228 -15.56 21.12 -1.73
C ARG A 228 -15.53 19.83 -0.90
N ASP A 229 -16.68 19.48 -0.32
CA ASP A 229 -16.86 18.26 0.49
C ASP A 229 -15.82 18.08 1.62
N GLY A 230 -15.41 19.19 2.25
CA GLY A 230 -14.42 19.19 3.33
C GLY A 230 -12.96 19.05 2.86
N ARG A 231 -12.70 19.10 1.55
CA ARG A 231 -11.35 19.05 0.95
C ARG A 231 -11.08 20.30 0.13
N CYS A 232 -9.81 20.63 -0.02
CA CYS A 232 -9.37 21.68 -0.93
C CYS A 232 -9.15 21.09 -2.33
N VAL A 233 -9.77 21.71 -3.33
CA VAL A 233 -9.71 21.32 -4.74
C VAL A 233 -9.42 22.55 -5.60
N ALA A 234 -8.93 22.32 -6.82
CA ALA A 234 -8.92 23.36 -7.83
C ALA A 234 -10.34 23.49 -8.38
N ALA A 235 -10.93 24.68 -8.37
CA ALA A 235 -12.26 24.94 -8.91
C ALA A 235 -12.22 25.66 -10.25
N SER A 236 -11.09 26.26 -10.61
CA SER A 236 -10.88 26.96 -11.86
C SER A 236 -9.51 26.68 -12.47
N GLU A 237 -9.36 26.93 -13.78
CA GLU A 237 -8.02 26.94 -14.40
C GLU A 237 -7.15 28.07 -13.86
N ALA A 238 -7.74 29.16 -13.36
CA ALA A 238 -6.97 30.24 -12.75
C ALA A 238 -6.23 29.73 -11.50
N ASP A 239 -6.90 28.93 -10.67
CA ASP A 239 -6.29 28.30 -9.48
C ASP A 239 -5.07 27.44 -9.88
N CYS A 240 -5.22 26.65 -10.96
CA CYS A 240 -4.13 25.85 -11.49
C CYS A 240 -2.99 26.72 -12.04
N ARG A 241 -3.30 27.75 -12.82
CA ARG A 241 -2.31 28.62 -13.46
C ARG A 241 -1.50 29.44 -12.47
N SER A 242 -2.07 29.82 -11.33
CA SER A 242 -1.35 30.51 -10.25
C SER A 242 -0.45 29.58 -9.43
N SER A 243 -0.57 28.26 -9.59
CA SER A 243 0.14 27.30 -8.76
C SER A 243 1.60 27.08 -9.17
N VAL A 244 2.46 26.76 -8.20
CA VAL A 244 3.85 26.36 -8.46
C VAL A 244 3.91 25.14 -9.40
N TRP A 245 2.97 24.21 -9.28
CA TRP A 245 2.90 23.04 -10.16
C TRP A 245 2.62 23.39 -11.62
N CYS A 246 1.82 24.41 -11.92
CA CYS A 246 1.70 24.88 -13.29
C CYS A 246 3.00 25.53 -13.78
N ILE A 247 3.57 26.44 -12.98
CA ILE A 247 4.77 27.20 -13.33
C ILE A 247 5.97 26.27 -13.59
N LYS A 248 6.22 25.32 -12.68
CA LYS A 248 7.39 24.44 -12.74
C LYS A 248 7.15 23.14 -13.50
N LEU A 249 5.98 22.51 -13.32
CA LEU A 249 5.69 21.15 -13.80
C LEU A 249 4.68 21.11 -14.95
N GLY A 250 4.18 22.25 -15.43
CA GLY A 250 3.23 22.31 -16.54
C GLY A 250 1.82 21.78 -16.22
N ARG A 251 1.51 21.59 -14.93
CA ARG A 251 0.20 21.16 -14.44
C ARG A 251 -0.82 22.30 -14.39
N CYS A 252 -1.19 22.80 -15.56
CA CYS A 252 -1.97 24.03 -15.70
C CYS A 252 -3.45 23.81 -16.03
N LYS A 253 -3.88 22.59 -16.38
CA LYS A 253 -5.25 22.29 -16.81
C LYS A 253 -6.07 21.77 -15.65
N LEU A 254 -7.28 22.29 -15.47
CA LEU A 254 -8.22 21.78 -14.47
C LEU A 254 -8.92 20.52 -14.98
N GLU A 255 -8.88 19.45 -14.18
CA GLU A 255 -9.58 18.20 -14.48
C GLU A 255 -9.97 17.48 -13.17
N ALA A 256 -11.26 17.18 -13.01
CA ALA A 256 -11.82 16.51 -11.83
C ALA A 256 -11.37 17.13 -10.48
N GLY A 257 -11.29 18.46 -10.40
CA GLY A 257 -10.86 19.18 -9.18
C GLY A 257 -9.35 19.15 -8.91
N GLN A 258 -8.56 18.71 -9.88
CA GLN A 258 -7.10 18.62 -9.81
C GLN A 258 -6.44 19.37 -10.96
N CYS A 259 -5.22 19.85 -10.73
CA CYS A 259 -4.39 20.44 -11.77
C CYS A 259 -3.55 19.35 -12.45
N ARG A 260 -3.85 19.10 -13.72
CA ARG A 260 -3.21 18.09 -14.58
C ARG A 260 -2.26 18.73 -15.57
N ALA A 261 -1.28 17.94 -16.01
CA ALA A 261 -0.37 18.34 -17.07
C ALA A 261 -1.16 18.57 -18.36
N SER A 262 -0.69 19.51 -19.17
CA SER A 262 -1.27 19.80 -20.48
C SER A 262 -0.17 20.12 -21.46
N GLU A 263 -0.41 19.92 -22.75
CA GLU A 263 0.62 20.19 -23.76
C GLU A 263 1.09 21.66 -23.71
N GLN A 264 0.16 22.60 -23.58
CA GLN A 264 0.48 24.02 -23.43
C GLN A 264 1.23 24.29 -22.11
N GLY A 265 0.79 23.70 -21.01
CA GLY A 265 1.47 23.81 -19.72
C GLY A 265 2.89 23.28 -19.75
N CYS A 266 3.13 22.11 -20.35
CA CYS A 266 4.45 21.55 -20.51
C CYS A 266 5.36 22.49 -21.30
N LYS A 267 4.91 23.00 -22.44
CA LYS A 267 5.68 23.96 -23.25
C LYS A 267 6.00 25.27 -22.49
N ALA A 268 5.12 25.70 -21.60
CA ALA A 268 5.29 26.95 -20.84
C ALA A 268 6.12 26.79 -19.54
N SER A 269 6.24 25.57 -19.01
CA SER A 269 6.84 25.30 -17.70
C SER A 269 8.34 25.55 -17.64
N GLU A 270 8.84 25.94 -16.48
CA GLU A 270 10.27 26.20 -16.24
C GLU A 270 11.14 24.95 -16.49
N ASN A 271 10.74 23.77 -15.98
CA ASN A 271 11.48 22.53 -16.17
C ASN A 271 11.62 22.16 -17.66
N CYS A 272 10.58 22.41 -18.45
CA CYS A 272 10.66 22.11 -19.87
C CYS A 272 11.43 23.13 -20.69
N LYS A 273 11.49 24.38 -20.21
CA LYS A 273 12.36 25.39 -20.79
C LYS A 273 13.84 25.07 -20.54
N SER A 274 14.20 24.50 -19.39
CA SER A 274 15.59 24.09 -19.12
C SER A 274 16.01 22.90 -19.98
N ASP A 275 15.11 21.95 -20.23
CA ASP A 275 15.47 20.66 -20.83
C ASP A 275 15.27 20.61 -22.36
N SER A 276 14.78 21.70 -22.97
CA SER A 276 14.61 21.96 -24.42
C SER A 276 13.74 20.99 -25.23
N GLN A 277 13.42 19.79 -24.73
CA GLN A 277 12.60 18.79 -25.42
C GLN A 277 11.66 18.06 -24.44
N CYS A 278 10.59 18.73 -24.05
CA CYS A 278 9.48 18.11 -23.29
C CYS A 278 8.29 17.74 -24.16
N TYR A 279 7.58 16.71 -23.73
CA TYR A 279 6.25 16.36 -24.21
C TYR A 279 5.36 15.92 -23.04
N LEU A 280 4.04 15.94 -23.25
CA LEU A 280 3.08 15.39 -22.29
C LEU A 280 3.18 13.87 -22.33
N SER A 281 3.30 13.21 -21.16
CA SER A 281 3.30 11.76 -21.07
C SER A 281 2.02 11.15 -21.67
N THR A 282 2.08 9.89 -22.10
CA THR A 282 0.96 9.21 -22.76
C THR A 282 -0.26 9.04 -21.84
N ASP A 283 -0.04 8.95 -20.53
CA ASP A 283 -1.09 8.94 -19.51
C ASP A 283 -1.62 10.35 -19.14
N GLY A 284 -1.04 11.41 -19.71
CA GLY A 284 -1.42 12.80 -19.44
C GLY A 284 -1.09 13.27 -18.01
N GLU A 285 -0.33 12.51 -17.22
CA GLU A 285 -0.09 12.82 -15.82
C GLU A 285 1.08 13.77 -15.57
N ALA A 286 2.06 13.79 -16.47
CA ALA A 286 3.33 14.49 -16.29
C ALA A 286 3.89 15.08 -17.60
N CYS A 287 4.72 16.12 -17.45
CA CYS A 287 5.61 16.56 -18.51
C CYS A 287 6.91 15.74 -18.42
N VAL A 288 7.28 15.10 -19.51
CA VAL A 288 8.46 14.24 -19.60
C VAL A 288 9.45 14.81 -20.60
N THR A 289 10.73 14.74 -20.28
CA THR A 289 11.80 15.05 -21.22
C THR A 289 12.00 13.88 -22.17
N LYS A 290 12.37 14.15 -23.43
CA LYS A 290 12.86 13.08 -24.29
C LYS A 290 14.11 12.50 -23.63
N PRO A 291 14.22 11.17 -23.46
CA PRO A 291 15.46 10.57 -23.04
C PRO A 291 16.53 11.08 -24.00
N GLY A 292 17.54 11.76 -23.44
CA GLY A 292 18.66 12.22 -24.23
C GLY A 292 19.19 11.01 -24.98
N SER A 293 19.34 11.12 -26.29
CA SER A 293 20.33 10.30 -26.99
C SER A 293 21.61 10.51 -26.21
N ASP A 294 22.02 9.53 -25.40
CA ASP A 294 23.26 9.58 -24.62
C ASP A 294 24.35 10.13 -25.54
N ARG A 295 24.89 11.29 -25.17
CA ARG A 295 26.02 11.92 -25.85
C ARG A 295 27.31 11.28 -25.35
#